data_AF-A0ABF7QBK5-F1
#
_entry.id   AF-A0ABF7QBK5-F1
#
_cell.length_a   1.000
_cell.length_b   1.000
_cell.length_c   1.000
_cell.angle_alpha   90.00
_cell.angle_beta   90.00
_cell.angle_gamma   90.00
#
_symmetry.space_group_name_H-M   'P 1'
#
loop_
_entity.id
_entity.type
_entity.pdbx_description
1 polymer ?
#
loop_
_entity_poly.entity_id
_entity_poly.type
_entity_poly.pdbx_seq_one_letter_code
_entity_poly.pdbx_strand_id
1 'polypeptide(L)'
;MSRRLRQSPMVPGAGKHVGLLWRLIRTACILSLGCIPDLALATTSAQSGLRLLWSSNLPGIPQFCYESEPAVIYMQYDAQRKTTSIFKGSLNGEEHLLATVSGNADVRSLSCSQDGRTIVAYDFFQQMLFVLRDTQLATYRLPRFHSFTRVGRYSFLSPDGRRITLPEKPVLVSGPDLMADIAVFPHERHNVFFMERHVYVDDARVIQRFVPAHDGWIKDGGEIRLPKDFSSTEIVRCGDREVASLVGVETSRYVALGDGSGAQDWLAQIGVRKLFRRYNVPFLINGDYGICAFPLLDHRRWRTTLGIARIDRTGVRTFSLPYPEFEVSNDNVSFSKDGCYLLLQGTWSGGEVSGNTHLLAVQVPECSR
;
A
#
# COMPACT_ATOMS: atom_id res chain seq x y z
N MET A 1 -0.28 -25.38 -57.88
CA MET A 1 -1.16 -25.28 -59.07
C MET A 1 -2.61 -25.44 -58.62
N SER A 2 -3.47 -24.51 -59.06
CA SER A 2 -4.96 -24.45 -59.03
C SER A 2 -5.70 -24.78 -57.72
N ARG A 3 -6.06 -23.77 -56.91
CA ARG A 3 -7.32 -22.96 -56.96
C ARG A 3 -8.61 -23.78 -57.11
N ARG A 4 -9.44 -23.80 -56.06
CA ARG A 4 -10.91 -23.79 -56.17
C ARG A 4 -11.47 -22.66 -55.31
N LEU A 5 -12.10 -21.71 -56.00
CA LEU A 5 -12.95 -20.66 -55.47
C LEU A 5 -14.27 -21.26 -54.99
N ARG A 6 -14.78 -20.80 -53.84
CA ARG A 6 -16.21 -20.83 -53.53
C ARG A 6 -16.68 -19.38 -53.42
N GLN A 7 -17.59 -19.02 -54.31
CA GLN A 7 -18.44 -17.84 -54.25
C GLN A 7 -19.76 -18.20 -53.55
N SER A 8 -20.37 -17.24 -52.86
CA SER A 8 -21.82 -16.98 -52.71
C SER A 8 -22.02 -15.79 -51.74
N PRO A 9 -23.16 -15.06 -51.75
CA PRO A 9 -23.47 -14.01 -52.72
C PRO A 9 -23.81 -12.66 -52.06
N MET A 10 -23.88 -11.61 -52.88
CA MET A 10 -24.61 -10.35 -52.59
C MET A 10 -26.12 -10.56 -52.65
N VAL A 11 -26.89 -9.75 -51.91
CA VAL A 11 -28.06 -8.97 -52.40
C VAL A 11 -28.59 -8.07 -51.26
N PRO A 12 -29.21 -6.91 -51.57
CA PRO A 12 -29.31 -5.71 -50.73
C PRO A 12 -30.72 -5.46 -50.16
N GLY A 13 -30.88 -4.42 -49.33
CA GLY A 13 -32.21 -3.95 -48.93
C GLY A 13 -32.20 -2.74 -48.03
N ALA A 14 -32.25 -1.55 -48.63
CA ALA A 14 -32.62 -0.31 -47.95
C ALA A 14 -34.13 -0.27 -47.66
N GLY A 15 -34.52 0.23 -46.48
CA GLY A 15 -35.92 0.45 -46.13
C GLY A 15 -36.06 1.45 -44.98
N LYS A 16 -36.42 2.69 -45.35
CA LYS A 16 -36.76 3.82 -44.47
C LYS A 16 -38.02 3.51 -43.64
N HIS A 17 -38.12 4.00 -42.40
CA HIS A 17 -39.38 4.57 -41.89
C HIS A 17 -39.13 5.65 -40.82
N VAL A 18 -39.71 6.81 -41.10
CA VAL A 18 -39.88 8.01 -40.26
C VAL A 18 -41.33 8.00 -39.77
N GLY A 19 -41.59 8.42 -38.52
CA GLY A 19 -42.94 8.65 -37.96
C GLY A 19 -42.90 8.58 -36.43
N LEU A 20 -42.63 9.66 -35.69
CA LEU A 20 -43.49 10.80 -35.33
C LEU A 20 -44.61 10.46 -34.31
N LEU A 21 -44.50 11.09 -33.13
CA LEU A 21 -45.55 11.57 -32.20
C LEU A 21 -46.61 10.57 -31.67
N TRP A 22 -46.62 10.32 -30.36
CA TRP A 22 -47.84 10.42 -29.54
C TRP A 22 -47.50 10.97 -28.14
N ARG A 23 -48.28 11.97 -27.70
CA ARG A 23 -48.17 12.77 -26.48
C ARG A 23 -49.12 12.23 -25.40
N LEU A 24 -48.70 12.36 -24.14
CA LEU A 24 -49.45 12.80 -22.94
C LEU A 24 -50.68 12.01 -22.43
N ILE A 25 -50.53 11.43 -21.21
CA ILE A 25 -51.53 11.46 -20.11
C ILE A 25 -50.71 11.68 -18.79
N ARG A 26 -50.51 12.92 -18.33
CA ARG A 26 -51.13 13.59 -17.14
C ARG A 26 -51.58 12.65 -16.00
N THR A 27 -50.85 12.57 -14.87
CA THR A 27 -50.99 13.36 -13.62
C THR A 27 -52.03 12.84 -12.61
N ALA A 28 -51.58 12.28 -11.47
CA ALA A 28 -52.12 12.39 -10.08
C ALA A 28 -51.36 11.40 -9.14
N CYS A 29 -50.33 11.79 -8.39
CA CYS A 29 -50.35 12.25 -6.98
C CYS A 29 -51.14 11.39 -5.99
N ILE A 30 -50.44 10.76 -5.02
CA ILE A 30 -50.75 10.55 -3.58
C ILE A 30 -49.51 9.80 -2.99
N LEU A 31 -48.56 10.51 -2.37
CA LEU A 31 -48.41 10.63 -0.91
C LEU A 31 -48.16 9.30 -0.18
N SER A 32 -46.88 8.96 0.01
CA SER A 32 -46.42 8.29 1.23
C SER A 32 -45.04 8.83 1.60
N LEU A 33 -45.01 9.45 2.78
CA LEU A 33 -43.88 10.08 3.46
C LEU A 33 -42.69 9.12 3.60
N GLY A 34 -41.47 9.68 3.52
CA GLY A 34 -40.27 9.01 4.04
C GLY A 34 -39.00 9.04 3.18
N CYS A 35 -38.78 10.08 2.35
CA CYS A 35 -37.42 10.29 1.83
C CYS A 35 -36.55 10.82 2.96
N ILE A 36 -35.80 9.94 3.64
CA ILE A 36 -34.63 10.32 4.42
C ILE A 36 -33.55 10.73 3.40
N PRO A 37 -33.11 11.99 3.33
CA PRO A 37 -32.03 12.37 2.45
C PRO A 37 -30.72 12.18 3.22
N ASP A 38 -30.26 10.95 3.41
CA ASP A 38 -28.86 10.70 3.80
C ASP A 38 -27.98 10.61 2.54
N LEU A 39 -28.09 11.64 1.69
CA LEU A 39 -26.98 12.05 0.86
C LEU A 39 -26.16 13.00 1.72
N ALA A 40 -25.30 12.41 2.55
CA ALA A 40 -24.13 13.08 3.09
C ALA A 40 -23.31 13.60 1.89
N LEU A 41 -23.66 14.81 1.46
CA LEU A 41 -22.81 15.66 0.65
C LEU A 41 -21.47 15.69 1.37
N ALA A 42 -20.46 15.11 0.74
CA ALA A 42 -19.07 15.35 1.09
C ALA A 42 -18.86 16.87 0.99
N THR A 43 -19.11 17.54 2.10
CA THR A 43 -18.69 18.90 2.34
C THR A 43 -17.21 18.94 2.00
N THR A 44 -16.81 19.88 1.17
CA THR A 44 -15.42 20.27 1.01
C THR A 44 -14.93 20.69 2.39
N SER A 45 -14.48 19.72 3.18
CA SER A 45 -13.89 19.95 4.49
C SER A 45 -12.73 20.90 4.27
N ALA A 46 -12.69 22.01 5.01
CA ALA A 46 -11.51 22.84 5.09
C ALA A 46 -10.29 21.93 5.29
N GLN A 47 -9.26 22.07 4.45
CA GLN A 47 -8.05 21.26 4.58
C GLN A 47 -7.45 21.55 5.96
N SER A 48 -7.50 20.57 6.85
CA SER A 48 -6.83 20.62 8.13
C SER A 48 -5.32 20.55 7.87
N GLY A 49 -4.60 21.60 8.24
CA GLY A 49 -3.16 21.70 8.01
C GLY A 49 -2.38 20.80 8.94
N LEU A 50 -1.53 19.94 8.39
CA LEU A 50 -0.63 19.08 9.18
C LEU A 50 0.40 19.95 9.91
N ARG A 51 0.81 19.55 11.12
CA ARG A 51 1.84 20.23 11.91
C ARG A 51 3.12 19.43 11.92
N LEU A 52 4.27 20.03 11.60
CA LEU A 52 5.57 19.37 11.79
C LEU A 52 5.84 19.12 13.26
N LEU A 53 6.20 17.88 13.58
CA LEU A 53 6.70 17.50 14.90
C LEU A 53 8.20 17.27 14.88
N TRP A 54 8.68 16.56 13.86
CA TRP A 54 10.05 16.11 13.78
C TRP A 54 10.47 15.94 12.34
N SER A 55 11.73 16.25 12.06
CA SER A 55 12.37 16.01 10.76
C SER A 55 13.76 15.45 10.95
N SER A 56 14.16 14.48 10.13
CA SER A 56 15.52 13.92 10.16
C SER A 56 16.01 13.51 8.77
N ASN A 57 17.33 13.44 8.61
CA ASN A 57 18.03 12.99 7.40
C ASN A 57 18.36 11.50 7.47
N LEU A 58 17.44 10.69 7.98
CA LEU A 58 17.69 9.27 8.21
C LEU A 58 17.91 8.53 6.88
N PRO A 59 18.95 7.68 6.79
CA PRO A 59 19.10 6.80 5.64
C PRO A 59 18.01 5.72 5.65
N GLY A 60 17.68 5.22 4.46
CA GLY A 60 16.76 4.08 4.28
C GLY A 60 15.28 4.46 4.15
N ILE A 61 14.40 3.48 4.38
CA ILE A 61 12.94 3.62 4.27
C ILE A 61 12.32 3.41 5.66
N PRO A 62 12.15 4.49 6.45
CA PRO A 62 11.65 4.44 7.82
C PRO A 62 10.20 3.96 7.86
N GLN A 63 9.84 3.21 8.90
CA GLN A 63 8.50 2.65 9.06
C GLN A 63 8.02 2.75 10.50
N PHE A 64 6.73 3.03 10.70
CA PHE A 64 6.13 2.90 12.02
C PHE A 64 6.26 1.46 12.54
N CYS A 65 6.81 1.30 13.73
CA CYS A 65 6.99 0.02 14.39
C CYS A 65 7.07 0.22 15.91
N TYR A 66 5.96 -0.03 16.58
CA TYR A 66 5.83 0.20 18.01
C TYR A 66 4.66 -0.58 18.58
N GLU A 67 4.64 -0.80 19.90
CA GLU A 67 3.51 -1.42 20.59
C GLU A 67 2.50 -0.34 21.00
N SER A 68 2.94 0.56 21.89
CA SER A 68 2.14 1.62 22.51
C SER A 68 2.49 3.02 22.00
N GLU A 69 3.73 3.47 22.19
CA GLU A 69 4.15 4.83 21.86
C GLU A 69 4.66 4.94 20.41
N PRO A 70 4.19 5.94 19.62
CA PRO A 70 4.62 6.12 18.24
C PRO A 70 6.14 6.18 18.09
N ALA A 71 6.67 5.23 17.33
CA ALA A 71 8.08 5.16 17.00
C ALA A 71 8.28 4.60 15.60
N VAL A 72 9.41 4.93 15.02
CA VAL A 72 9.84 4.48 13.70
C VAL A 72 11.07 3.59 13.82
N ILE A 73 11.20 2.63 12.91
CA ILE A 73 12.43 1.87 12.73
C ILE A 73 13.07 2.21 11.40
N TYR A 74 14.40 2.14 11.36
CA TYR A 74 15.19 2.33 10.15
C TYR A 74 16.52 1.57 10.26
N MET A 75 17.23 1.47 9.14
CA MET A 75 18.52 0.80 9.06
C MET A 75 19.61 1.76 8.61
N GLN A 76 20.81 1.58 9.16
CA GLN A 76 22.00 2.31 8.76
C GLN A 76 23.15 1.33 8.52
N TYR A 77 23.75 1.41 7.33
CA TYR A 77 24.92 0.61 6.98
C TYR A 77 26.21 1.37 7.28
N ASP A 78 27.09 0.75 8.05
CA ASP A 78 28.47 1.19 8.26
C ASP A 78 29.39 0.45 7.28
N ALA A 79 29.85 1.15 6.26
CA ALA A 79 30.71 0.58 5.22
C ALA A 79 32.11 0.20 5.73
N GLN A 80 32.63 0.85 6.77
CA GLN A 80 33.94 0.54 7.33
C GLN A 80 33.89 -0.77 8.12
N ARG A 81 32.85 -0.93 8.94
CA ARG A 81 32.63 -2.13 9.76
C ARG A 81 31.93 -3.26 9.02
N LYS A 82 31.33 -2.96 7.85
CA LYS A 82 30.49 -3.88 7.06
C LYS A 82 29.36 -4.46 7.90
N THR A 83 28.69 -3.59 8.64
CA THR A 83 27.58 -3.94 9.53
C THR A 83 26.37 -3.06 9.25
N THR A 84 25.18 -3.61 9.38
CA THR A 84 23.94 -2.84 9.41
C THR A 84 23.43 -2.75 10.84
N SER A 85 23.12 -1.54 11.29
CA SER A 85 22.43 -1.29 12.56
C SER A 85 20.95 -1.03 12.31
N ILE A 86 20.10 -1.60 13.17
CA ILE A 86 18.66 -1.36 13.20
C ILE A 86 18.37 -0.46 14.39
N PHE A 87 17.77 0.70 14.13
CA PHE A 87 17.44 1.69 15.14
C PHE A 87 15.94 1.84 15.31
N LYS A 88 15.52 2.25 16.50
CA LYS A 88 14.17 2.72 16.81
C LYS A 88 14.26 4.18 17.24
N GLY A 89 13.61 5.06 16.51
CA GLY A 89 13.50 6.49 16.83
C GLY A 89 12.10 6.82 17.31
N SER A 90 11.97 7.51 18.44
CA SER A 90 10.69 8.09 18.85
C SER A 90 10.41 9.37 18.05
N LEU A 91 9.16 9.84 18.07
CA LEU A 91 8.80 11.09 17.40
C LEU A 91 9.33 12.36 18.11
N ASN A 92 9.97 12.22 19.29
CA ASN A 92 10.64 13.32 19.98
C ASN A 92 12.12 13.47 19.59
N GLY A 93 12.65 12.56 18.76
CA GLY A 93 14.04 12.55 18.30
C GLY A 93 14.99 11.67 19.11
N GLU A 94 14.53 10.99 20.16
CA GLU A 94 15.32 9.98 20.88
C GLU A 94 15.49 8.72 20.02
N GLU A 95 16.74 8.24 19.92
CA GLU A 95 17.10 7.06 19.12
C GLU A 95 17.71 5.96 20.00
N HIS A 96 17.26 4.73 19.77
CA HIS A 96 17.78 3.54 20.44
C HIS A 96 18.26 2.52 19.41
N LEU A 97 19.47 2.00 19.60
CA LEU A 97 19.98 0.87 18.85
C LEU A 97 19.24 -0.41 19.30
N LEU A 98 18.55 -1.07 18.38
CA LEU A 98 17.88 -2.35 18.66
C LEU A 98 18.82 -3.53 18.43
N ALA A 99 19.57 -3.50 17.32
CA ALA A 99 20.46 -4.59 16.92
C ALA A 99 21.54 -4.10 15.96
N THR A 100 22.67 -4.80 15.94
CA THR A 100 23.70 -4.68 14.90
C THR A 100 23.95 -6.06 14.30
N VAL A 101 23.91 -6.15 12.98
CA VAL A 101 24.12 -7.37 12.21
C VAL A 101 25.26 -7.19 11.21
N SER A 102 25.96 -8.28 10.89
CA SER A 102 26.96 -8.28 9.83
C SER A 102 26.31 -8.20 8.46
N GLY A 103 26.98 -7.54 7.52
CA GLY A 103 26.51 -7.41 6.14
C GLY A 103 25.86 -6.07 5.84
N ASN A 104 25.32 -5.96 4.63
CA ASN A 104 24.62 -4.79 4.11
C ASN A 104 23.16 -5.18 3.87
N ALA A 105 22.37 -5.24 4.94
CA ALA A 105 20.96 -5.58 4.84
C ALA A 105 20.24 -4.58 3.92
N ASP A 106 19.42 -5.10 3.01
CA ASP A 106 18.70 -4.27 2.05
C ASP A 106 17.67 -3.43 2.80
N VAL A 107 17.77 -2.10 2.74
CA VAL A 107 16.84 -1.18 3.41
C VAL A 107 15.38 -1.41 3.04
N ARG A 108 15.10 -1.97 1.86
CA ARG A 108 13.76 -2.32 1.40
C ARG A 108 13.20 -3.55 2.10
N SER A 109 14.05 -4.40 2.67
CA SER A 109 13.63 -5.61 3.39
C SER A 109 13.16 -5.37 4.82
N LEU A 110 13.45 -4.20 5.40
CA LEU A 110 13.02 -3.88 6.75
C LEU A 110 11.49 -3.95 6.84
N SER A 111 10.98 -4.84 7.67
CA SER A 111 9.55 -5.01 7.90
C SER A 111 9.27 -5.21 9.38
N CYS A 112 8.10 -4.78 9.83
CA CYS A 112 7.70 -4.88 11.22
C CYS A 112 6.24 -5.35 11.35
N SER A 113 5.97 -6.17 12.36
CA SER A 113 4.63 -6.55 12.76
C SER A 113 3.88 -5.38 13.36
N GLN A 114 2.55 -5.43 13.29
CA GLN A 114 1.68 -4.38 13.78
C GLN A 114 1.74 -4.20 15.28
N ASP A 115 2.14 -5.20 16.06
CA ASP A 115 2.38 -5.03 17.50
C ASP A 115 3.74 -4.39 17.81
N GLY A 116 4.57 -4.14 16.79
CA GLY A 116 5.90 -3.58 16.97
C GLY A 116 6.93 -4.54 17.55
N ARG A 117 6.58 -5.82 17.74
CA ARG A 117 7.39 -6.79 18.48
C ARG A 117 8.30 -7.61 17.59
N THR A 118 7.93 -7.87 16.34
CA THR A 118 8.72 -8.65 15.39
C THR A 118 9.21 -7.74 14.27
N ILE A 119 10.53 -7.66 14.11
CA ILE A 119 11.21 -6.93 13.03
C ILE A 119 12.02 -7.95 12.23
N VAL A 120 11.92 -7.87 10.91
CA VAL A 120 12.74 -8.67 10.01
C VAL A 120 13.49 -7.79 9.03
N ALA A 121 14.70 -8.23 8.68
CA ALA A 121 15.53 -7.63 7.66
C ALA A 121 16.31 -8.74 6.94
N TYR A 122 16.75 -8.47 5.72
CA TYR A 122 17.41 -9.44 4.86
C TYR A 122 18.60 -8.82 4.14
N ASP A 123 19.77 -9.46 4.24
CA ASP A 123 20.93 -9.20 3.41
C ASP A 123 20.90 -10.15 2.21
N PHE A 124 20.60 -9.59 1.03
CA PHE A 124 20.52 -10.38 -0.19
C PHE A 124 21.88 -10.88 -0.71
N PHE A 125 22.95 -10.15 -0.43
CA PHE A 125 24.30 -10.51 -0.89
C PHE A 125 24.83 -11.69 -0.07
N GLN A 126 24.57 -11.69 1.24
CA GLN A 126 24.98 -12.76 2.15
C GLN A 126 23.92 -13.87 2.30
N GLN A 127 22.71 -13.66 1.79
CA GLN A 127 21.56 -14.55 1.96
C GLN A 127 21.21 -14.78 3.43
N MET A 128 21.29 -13.71 4.22
CA MET A 128 21.10 -13.75 5.67
C MET A 128 19.80 -13.05 6.04
N LEU A 129 18.91 -13.76 6.72
CA LEU A 129 17.70 -13.23 7.33
C LEU A 129 17.99 -12.91 8.80
N PHE A 130 17.64 -11.70 9.21
CA PHE A 130 17.69 -11.26 10.60
C PHE A 130 16.26 -11.16 11.12
N VAL A 131 16.00 -11.81 12.25
CA VAL A 131 14.72 -11.73 12.95
C VAL A 131 15.00 -11.20 14.35
N LEU A 132 14.43 -10.05 14.67
CA LEU A 132 14.41 -9.49 16.01
C LEU A 132 13.00 -9.65 16.56
N ARG A 133 12.83 -10.32 17.69
CA ARG A 133 11.55 -10.40 18.40
C ARG A 133 11.73 -9.97 19.84
N ASP A 134 10.95 -8.99 20.25
CA ASP A 134 11.07 -8.31 21.55
C ASP A 134 12.47 -7.68 21.70
N THR A 135 13.42 -8.43 22.27
CA THR A 135 14.83 -8.05 22.45
C THR A 135 15.79 -9.12 21.97
N GLN A 136 15.29 -10.23 21.46
CA GLN A 136 16.09 -11.37 21.01
C GLN A 136 16.36 -11.28 19.52
N LEU A 137 17.63 -11.38 19.14
CA LEU A 137 18.05 -11.42 17.76
C LEU A 137 18.42 -12.85 17.35
N ALA A 138 17.89 -13.29 16.22
CA ALA A 138 18.25 -14.52 15.57
C ALA A 138 18.66 -14.26 14.13
N THR A 139 19.67 -14.99 13.68
CA THR A 139 20.18 -14.90 12.31
C THR A 139 20.02 -16.25 11.63
N TYR A 140 19.54 -16.23 10.39
CA TYR A 140 19.32 -17.41 9.58
C TYR A 140 19.96 -17.27 8.22
N ARG A 141 20.36 -18.40 7.63
CA ARG A 141 20.85 -18.47 6.25
C ARG A 141 19.79 -19.06 5.34
N LEU A 142 19.54 -18.40 4.21
CA LEU A 142 18.74 -18.98 3.14
C LEU A 142 19.61 -19.96 2.33
N PRO A 143 19.12 -21.16 2.01
CA PRO A 143 19.89 -22.13 1.22
C PRO A 143 20.14 -21.68 -0.23
N ARG A 144 19.27 -20.84 -0.78
CA ARG A 144 19.33 -20.34 -2.17
C ARG A 144 19.34 -18.83 -2.23
N PHE A 145 19.98 -18.31 -3.28
CA PHE A 145 19.91 -16.89 -3.62
C PHE A 145 18.47 -16.47 -3.87
N HIS A 146 18.04 -15.42 -3.19
CA HIS A 146 16.74 -14.82 -3.38
C HIS A 146 16.93 -13.31 -3.55
N SER A 147 16.60 -12.81 -4.74
CA SER A 147 16.53 -11.37 -4.98
C SER A 147 15.29 -10.84 -4.30
N PHE A 148 15.48 -10.07 -3.24
CA PHE A 148 14.37 -9.49 -2.52
C PHE A 148 13.93 -8.18 -3.21
N THR A 149 12.71 -8.17 -3.72
CA THR A 149 12.04 -6.95 -4.19
C THR A 149 10.80 -6.74 -3.35
N ARG A 150 10.85 -5.79 -2.41
CA ARG A 150 9.63 -5.34 -1.73
C ARG A 150 8.75 -4.63 -2.73
N VAL A 151 7.56 -5.16 -2.91
CA VAL A 151 6.54 -4.52 -3.74
C VAL A 151 5.59 -3.73 -2.83
N GLY A 152 5.32 -4.22 -1.62
CA GLY A 152 4.43 -3.55 -0.67
C GLY A 152 4.80 -3.70 0.81
N ARG A 153 4.06 -3.02 1.69
CA ARG A 153 4.35 -2.93 3.13
C ARG A 153 4.42 -4.31 3.78
N TYR A 154 3.38 -5.11 3.58
CA TYR A 154 3.21 -6.45 4.15
C TYR A 154 3.56 -7.55 3.14
N SER A 155 4.52 -7.28 2.24
CA SER A 155 4.94 -8.29 1.26
C SER A 155 5.96 -9.28 1.82
N PHE A 156 6.62 -8.94 2.93
CA PHE A 156 7.66 -9.77 3.53
C PHE A 156 7.24 -10.38 4.84
N LEU A 157 6.83 -9.57 5.82
CA LEU A 157 6.32 -10.00 7.11
C LEU A 157 4.82 -9.71 7.19
N SER A 158 4.04 -10.65 7.72
CA SER A 158 2.62 -10.43 7.94
C SER A 158 2.34 -9.41 9.05
N PRO A 159 1.16 -8.77 9.04
CA PRO A 159 0.75 -7.84 10.09
C PRO A 159 0.87 -8.41 11.51
N ASP A 160 0.60 -9.69 11.71
CA ASP A 160 0.70 -10.34 13.03
C ASP A 160 2.12 -10.84 13.39
N GLY A 161 3.10 -10.68 12.49
CA GLY A 161 4.47 -11.16 12.70
C GLY A 161 4.63 -12.68 12.72
N ARG A 162 3.59 -13.44 12.33
CA ARG A 162 3.55 -14.91 12.39
C ARG A 162 3.71 -15.59 11.04
N ARG A 163 3.79 -14.84 9.94
CA ARG A 163 4.05 -15.37 8.61
C ARG A 163 5.08 -14.53 7.89
N ILE A 164 5.88 -15.18 7.06
CA ILE A 164 6.92 -14.52 6.28
C ILE A 164 6.98 -15.10 4.87
N THR A 165 7.20 -14.24 3.88
CA THR A 165 7.43 -14.65 2.50
C THR A 165 8.90 -15.00 2.33
N LEU A 166 9.19 -16.27 2.10
CA LEU A 166 10.55 -16.77 1.81
C LEU A 166 10.43 -17.89 0.79
N PRO A 167 11.44 -18.12 -0.07
CA PRO A 167 11.40 -19.23 -1.03
C PRO A 167 11.34 -20.60 -0.33
N GLU A 168 11.97 -20.71 0.83
CA GLU A 168 12.06 -21.94 1.61
C GLU A 168 12.33 -21.62 3.09
N LYS A 169 12.27 -22.64 3.96
CA LYS A 169 12.56 -22.45 5.39
C LYS A 169 14.07 -22.18 5.57
N PRO A 170 14.45 -21.09 6.25
CA PRO A 170 15.85 -20.75 6.42
C PRO A 170 16.47 -21.57 7.56
N VAL A 171 17.80 -21.72 7.55
CA VAL A 171 18.54 -22.49 8.54
C VAL A 171 19.07 -21.57 9.63
N LEU A 172 18.82 -21.87 10.90
CA LEU A 172 19.32 -21.07 12.02
C LEU A 172 20.86 -21.08 12.03
N VAL A 173 21.45 -19.90 12.14
CA VAL A 173 22.90 -19.69 12.23
C VAL A 173 23.30 -19.28 13.64
N SER A 174 22.55 -18.36 14.26
CA SER A 174 22.82 -17.88 15.61
C SER A 174 21.57 -17.32 16.29
N GLY A 175 21.58 -17.30 17.64
CA GLY A 175 20.47 -16.84 18.46
C GLY A 175 19.42 -17.94 18.75
N PRO A 176 18.34 -17.59 19.48
CA PRO A 176 17.21 -18.50 19.69
C PRO A 176 16.43 -18.72 18.39
N ASP A 177 15.73 -19.86 18.25
CA ASP A 177 14.90 -20.11 17.07
C ASP A 177 13.56 -19.33 17.13
N LEU A 178 13.58 -18.09 16.66
CA LEU A 178 12.41 -17.22 16.55
C LEU A 178 11.47 -17.56 15.38
N MET A 179 11.96 -18.33 14.40
CA MET A 179 11.22 -18.80 13.23
C MET A 179 10.40 -20.06 13.51
N ALA A 180 10.55 -20.70 14.67
CA ALA A 180 9.79 -21.90 15.05
C ALA A 180 8.27 -21.70 14.92
N ASP A 181 7.78 -20.51 15.28
CA ASP A 181 6.36 -20.14 15.26
C ASP A 181 5.99 -19.21 14.08
N ILE A 182 6.90 -19.01 13.11
CA ILE A 182 6.65 -18.20 11.92
C ILE A 182 6.42 -19.12 10.72
N ALA A 183 5.19 -19.11 10.20
CA ALA A 183 4.83 -19.87 9.01
C ALA A 183 5.46 -19.24 7.75
N VAL A 184 6.12 -20.07 6.95
CA VAL A 184 6.69 -19.63 5.67
C VAL A 184 5.62 -19.72 4.58
N PHE A 185 5.42 -18.62 3.84
CA PHE A 185 4.72 -18.64 2.56
C PHE A 185 5.77 -18.77 1.44
N PRO A 186 5.82 -19.90 0.72
CA PRO A 186 6.85 -20.16 -0.29
C PRO A 186 6.74 -19.18 -1.46
N HIS A 187 7.69 -18.26 -1.48
CA HIS A 187 7.92 -17.17 -2.44
C HIS A 187 8.90 -17.44 -3.60
N GLU A 188 8.46 -17.79 -4.82
CA GLU A 188 9.42 -17.89 -5.94
C GLU A 188 9.40 -16.73 -6.95
N ARG A 189 8.26 -16.20 -7.42
CA ARG A 189 8.24 -15.24 -8.57
C ARG A 189 7.09 -14.22 -8.66
N HIS A 190 6.14 -14.21 -7.73
CA HIS A 190 4.91 -13.39 -7.83
C HIS A 190 5.01 -12.07 -7.05
N ASN A 191 3.93 -11.33 -6.81
CA ASN A 191 3.91 -10.35 -5.71
C ASN A 191 3.02 -10.90 -4.60
N VAL A 192 3.49 -10.82 -3.36
CA VAL A 192 2.79 -11.38 -2.18
C VAL A 192 2.40 -10.23 -1.27
N PHE A 193 1.19 -10.29 -0.72
CA PHE A 193 0.67 -9.26 0.18
C PHE A 193 -0.10 -9.92 1.32
N PHE A 194 0.47 -9.91 2.53
CA PHE A 194 -0.17 -10.49 3.71
C PHE A 194 -1.27 -9.59 4.25
N MET A 195 -2.42 -10.20 4.51
CA MET A 195 -3.46 -9.69 5.38
C MET A 195 -3.42 -10.45 6.72
N GLU A 196 -4.22 -10.02 7.68
CA GLU A 196 -4.29 -10.65 9.01
C GLU A 196 -4.63 -12.16 8.94
N ARG A 197 -5.48 -12.58 8.00
CA ARG A 197 -6.00 -13.97 7.93
C ARG A 197 -5.71 -14.70 6.63
N HIS A 198 -5.19 -14.01 5.63
CA HIS A 198 -4.94 -14.55 4.30
C HIS A 198 -3.76 -13.83 3.66
N VAL A 199 -3.37 -14.31 2.51
CA VAL A 199 -2.34 -13.71 1.68
C VAL A 199 -2.83 -13.62 0.25
N TYR A 200 -2.57 -12.49 -0.40
CA TYR A 200 -2.79 -12.33 -1.82
C TYR A 200 -1.51 -12.60 -2.59
N VAL A 201 -1.66 -13.27 -3.72
CA VAL A 201 -0.59 -13.53 -4.69
C VAL A 201 -1.03 -12.97 -6.03
N ASP A 202 -0.27 -12.04 -6.57
CA ASP A 202 -0.45 -11.53 -7.93
C ASP A 202 0.38 -12.36 -8.92
N ASP A 203 -0.32 -13.12 -9.77
CA ASP A 203 0.23 -13.93 -10.85
C ASP A 203 0.05 -13.26 -12.22
N ALA A 204 0.24 -11.93 -12.28
CA ALA A 204 0.21 -11.05 -13.45
C ALA A 204 -1.13 -10.91 -14.19
N ARG A 205 -2.00 -11.93 -14.17
CA ARG A 205 -3.35 -11.89 -14.77
C ARG A 205 -4.44 -12.07 -13.74
N VAL A 206 -4.09 -12.64 -12.59
CA VAL A 206 -5.02 -12.94 -11.53
C VAL A 206 -4.38 -12.61 -10.19
N ILE A 207 -5.18 -12.03 -9.30
CA ILE A 207 -4.89 -12.03 -7.88
C ILE A 207 -5.58 -13.25 -7.28
N GLN A 208 -4.80 -14.11 -6.65
CA GLN A 208 -5.26 -15.30 -5.93
C GLN A 208 -5.16 -15.07 -4.43
N ARG A 209 -6.15 -15.55 -3.69
CA ARG A 209 -6.16 -15.50 -2.23
C ARG A 209 -5.86 -16.87 -1.65
N PHE A 210 -5.01 -16.92 -0.64
CA PHE A 210 -4.66 -18.13 0.10
C PHE A 210 -4.89 -17.93 1.59
N VAL A 211 -5.29 -19.00 2.28
CA VAL A 211 -5.42 -19.04 3.73
C VAL A 211 -4.52 -20.14 4.31
N PRO A 212 -4.03 -19.96 5.55
CA PRO A 212 -3.29 -21.02 6.24
C PRO A 212 -4.13 -22.29 6.40
N ALA A 213 -3.50 -23.45 6.23
CA ALA A 213 -4.04 -24.78 6.50
C ALA A 213 -3.03 -25.60 7.33
N HIS A 214 -3.42 -26.81 7.75
CA HIS A 214 -2.58 -27.66 8.64
C HIS A 214 -1.16 -27.87 8.08
N ASP A 215 -1.05 -28.11 6.77
CA ASP A 215 0.21 -28.42 6.08
C ASP A 215 0.58 -27.38 5.00
N GLY A 216 0.28 -26.10 5.25
CA GLY A 216 0.71 -25.01 4.37
C GLY A 216 -0.42 -24.05 4.03
N TRP A 217 -0.70 -23.89 2.73
CA TRP A 217 -1.58 -22.84 2.22
C TRP A 217 -2.56 -23.41 1.21
N ILE A 218 -3.83 -23.09 1.39
CA ILE A 218 -4.89 -23.47 0.44
C ILE A 218 -5.45 -22.23 -0.22
N LYS A 219 -5.80 -22.35 -1.49
CA LYS A 219 -6.49 -21.30 -2.22
C LYS A 219 -7.90 -21.13 -1.64
N ASP A 220 -8.28 -19.89 -1.35
CA ASP A 220 -9.57 -19.52 -0.77
C ASP A 220 -10.30 -18.52 -1.67
N GLY A 221 -11.50 -18.90 -2.11
CA GLY A 221 -12.36 -18.06 -2.94
C GLY A 221 -12.00 -18.03 -4.44
N GLY A 222 -12.63 -17.09 -5.14
CA GLY A 222 -12.46 -16.89 -6.58
C GLY A 222 -11.19 -16.10 -6.94
N GLU A 223 -10.76 -16.21 -8.19
CA GLU A 223 -9.68 -15.40 -8.73
C GLU A 223 -10.19 -14.02 -9.12
N ILE A 224 -9.43 -12.99 -8.79
CA ILE A 224 -9.70 -11.63 -9.26
C ILE A 224 -8.91 -11.43 -10.53
N ARG A 225 -9.59 -11.41 -11.68
CA ARG A 225 -8.95 -11.18 -12.98
C ARG A 225 -8.52 -9.74 -13.11
N LEU A 226 -7.22 -9.53 -13.32
CA LEU A 226 -6.66 -8.24 -13.69
C LEU A 226 -6.78 -8.04 -15.21
N PRO A 227 -6.94 -6.79 -15.67
CA PRO A 227 -6.85 -6.53 -17.10
C PRO A 227 -5.44 -6.87 -17.62
N LYS A 228 -5.33 -7.08 -18.93
CA LYS A 228 -4.05 -7.40 -19.57
C LYS A 228 -3.03 -6.27 -19.32
N ASP A 229 -1.79 -6.64 -18.99
CA ASP A 229 -0.66 -5.73 -18.71
C ASP A 229 -0.77 -4.96 -17.39
N PHE A 230 -1.67 -5.39 -16.49
CA PHE A 230 -1.73 -4.88 -15.13
C PHE A 230 -1.04 -5.82 -14.15
N SER A 231 -0.34 -5.23 -13.19
CA SER A 231 0.14 -5.93 -11.99
C SER A 231 -0.16 -5.09 -10.76
N SER A 232 -0.30 -5.77 -9.63
CA SER A 232 -0.47 -5.16 -8.32
C SER A 232 0.89 -4.78 -7.76
N THR A 233 1.05 -3.50 -7.41
CA THR A 233 2.20 -3.02 -6.64
C THR A 233 1.96 -3.03 -5.15
N GLU A 234 0.71 -3.03 -4.71
CA GLU A 234 0.40 -3.06 -3.28
C GLU A 234 -1.01 -3.61 -3.12
N ILE A 235 -1.25 -4.38 -2.06
CA ILE A 235 -2.61 -4.72 -1.64
C ILE A 235 -2.68 -4.44 -0.16
N VAL A 236 -3.56 -3.52 0.22
CA VAL A 236 -3.64 -2.99 1.59
C VAL A 236 -5.08 -2.88 2.06
N ARG A 237 -5.27 -2.81 3.37
CA ARG A 237 -6.57 -2.59 3.98
C ARG A 237 -6.83 -1.11 4.24
N CYS A 238 -7.90 -0.58 3.65
CA CYS A 238 -8.41 0.79 3.79
C CYS A 238 -9.79 0.75 4.45
N GLY A 239 -9.83 0.94 5.78
CA GLY A 239 -11.01 0.69 6.60
C GLY A 239 -11.38 -0.80 6.57
N ASP A 240 -12.60 -1.10 6.13
CA ASP A 240 -13.11 -2.47 6.03
C ASP A 240 -12.90 -3.09 4.65
N ARG A 241 -12.23 -2.38 3.73
CA ARG A 241 -12.02 -2.82 2.34
C ARG A 241 -10.55 -3.08 2.07
N GLU A 242 -10.30 -4.05 1.20
CA GLU A 242 -8.97 -4.34 0.68
C GLU A 242 -8.84 -3.69 -0.69
N VAL A 243 -7.74 -2.99 -0.93
CA VAL A 243 -7.53 -2.18 -2.13
C VAL A 243 -6.19 -2.54 -2.74
N ALA A 244 -6.21 -2.85 -4.03
CA ALA A 244 -5.00 -3.07 -4.82
C ALA A 244 -4.57 -1.77 -5.51
N SER A 245 -3.29 -1.44 -5.39
CA SER A 245 -2.58 -0.53 -6.31
C SER A 245 -2.16 -1.28 -7.55
N LEU A 246 -2.50 -0.75 -8.72
CA LEU A 246 -2.23 -1.34 -10.01
C LEU A 246 -1.33 -0.45 -10.85
N VAL A 247 -0.40 -1.08 -11.57
CA VAL A 247 0.43 -0.46 -12.61
C VAL A 247 -0.08 -0.89 -13.99
N GLY A 248 0.07 -0.04 -15.00
CA GLY A 248 -0.25 -0.36 -16.40
C GLY A 248 -1.19 0.62 -17.10
N VAL A 249 -2.16 1.21 -16.38
CA VAL A 249 -3.07 2.25 -16.93
C VAL A 249 -3.45 3.28 -15.87
N GLU A 250 -3.32 4.56 -16.21
CA GLU A 250 -3.49 5.68 -15.26
C GLU A 250 -4.93 5.89 -14.77
N THR A 251 -5.92 5.43 -15.51
CA THR A 251 -7.34 5.67 -15.19
C THR A 251 -7.90 4.69 -14.14
N SER A 252 -7.19 3.58 -13.88
CA SER A 252 -7.65 2.50 -12.99
C SER A 252 -6.58 2.08 -11.97
N ARG A 253 -5.81 3.05 -11.46
CA ARG A 253 -4.68 2.75 -10.56
C ARG A 253 -5.08 2.05 -9.28
N TYR A 254 -6.29 2.26 -8.74
CA TYR A 254 -6.77 1.55 -7.55
C TYR A 254 -8.07 0.79 -7.81
N VAL A 255 -8.16 -0.41 -7.24
CA VAL A 255 -9.34 -1.28 -7.29
C VAL A 255 -9.62 -1.84 -5.90
N ALA A 256 -10.87 -1.73 -5.44
CA ALA A 256 -11.33 -2.42 -4.25
C ALA A 256 -11.56 -3.90 -4.57
N LEU A 257 -10.94 -4.78 -3.80
CA LEU A 257 -11.07 -6.23 -3.94
C LEU A 257 -12.38 -6.70 -3.29
N GLY A 258 -13.01 -7.71 -3.86
CA GLY A 258 -14.28 -8.27 -3.37
C GLY A 258 -15.54 -7.52 -3.81
N ASP A 259 -15.42 -6.37 -4.48
CA ASP A 259 -16.53 -5.75 -5.19
C ASP A 259 -16.83 -6.60 -6.44
N GLY A 260 -17.84 -7.47 -6.37
CA GLY A 260 -18.28 -8.30 -7.50
C GLY A 260 -18.74 -7.47 -8.71
N SER A 261 -18.95 -8.09 -9.86
CA SER A 261 -19.31 -7.46 -11.15
C SER A 261 -20.64 -6.67 -11.19
N GLY A 262 -21.29 -6.47 -10.03
CA GLY A 262 -22.46 -5.59 -9.86
C GLY A 262 -22.38 -4.69 -8.61
N ALA A 263 -21.28 -4.71 -7.85
CA ALA A 263 -21.07 -3.80 -6.74
C ALA A 263 -20.69 -2.41 -7.27
N GLN A 264 -21.35 -1.39 -6.75
CA GLN A 264 -21.09 0.01 -7.10
C GLN A 264 -19.68 0.39 -6.62
N ASP A 265 -18.80 0.85 -7.52
CA ASP A 265 -17.39 1.22 -7.26
C ASP A 265 -17.21 1.95 -5.92
N TRP A 266 -16.75 1.24 -4.89
CA TRP A 266 -16.65 1.78 -3.53
C TRP A 266 -15.74 3.02 -3.50
N LEU A 267 -14.65 3.03 -4.26
CA LEU A 267 -13.74 4.17 -4.37
C LEU A 267 -14.46 5.40 -4.97
N ALA A 268 -15.46 5.22 -5.83
CA ALA A 268 -16.28 6.32 -6.31
C ALA A 268 -17.24 6.83 -5.22
N GLN A 269 -17.85 5.92 -4.46
CA GLN A 269 -18.78 6.25 -3.38
C GLN A 269 -18.11 7.10 -2.30
N ILE A 270 -16.93 6.69 -1.83
CA ILE A 270 -16.18 7.43 -0.81
C ILE A 270 -15.44 8.65 -1.36
N GLY A 271 -15.60 8.98 -2.65
CA GLY A 271 -15.08 10.21 -3.24
C GLY A 271 -13.64 10.16 -3.75
N VAL A 272 -12.95 9.02 -3.66
CA VAL A 272 -11.55 8.86 -4.15
C VAL A 272 -11.46 9.11 -5.65
N ARG A 273 -12.42 8.61 -6.45
CA ARG A 273 -12.44 8.89 -7.90
C ARG A 273 -12.60 10.38 -8.23
N LYS A 274 -13.23 11.18 -7.35
CA LYS A 274 -13.32 12.65 -7.54
C LYS A 274 -11.96 13.31 -7.33
N LEU A 275 -11.16 12.82 -6.37
CA LEU A 275 -9.80 13.29 -6.15
C LEU A 275 -8.93 13.05 -7.39
N PHE A 276 -9.05 11.89 -8.04
CA PHE A 276 -8.27 11.58 -9.26
C PHE A 276 -8.62 12.43 -10.48
N ARG A 277 -9.80 13.05 -10.50
CA ARG A 277 -10.14 14.04 -11.53
C ARG A 277 -9.47 15.39 -11.25
N ARG A 278 -9.24 15.71 -9.98
CA ARG A 278 -8.70 16.99 -9.53
C ARG A 278 -7.18 17.01 -9.38
N TYR A 279 -6.59 15.87 -9.06
CA TYR A 279 -5.17 15.68 -8.78
C TYR A 279 -4.61 14.57 -9.65
N ASN A 280 -3.30 14.60 -9.87
CA ASN A 280 -2.59 13.47 -10.46
C ASN A 280 -2.65 12.25 -9.52
N VAL A 281 -2.80 11.07 -10.10
CA VAL A 281 -2.96 9.82 -9.35
C VAL A 281 -1.59 9.20 -9.07
N PRO A 282 -1.14 9.09 -7.81
CA PRO A 282 0.13 8.44 -7.50
C PRO A 282 0.08 6.95 -7.84
N PHE A 283 1.24 6.31 -7.92
CA PHE A 283 1.33 4.88 -8.23
C PHE A 283 0.94 3.99 -7.05
N LEU A 284 1.11 4.49 -5.83
CA LEU A 284 1.03 3.70 -4.62
C LEU A 284 -0.04 4.25 -3.66
N ILE A 285 -0.95 3.39 -3.23
CA ILE A 285 -1.73 3.57 -2.00
C ILE A 285 -1.02 2.80 -0.89
N ASN A 286 -0.42 3.52 0.05
CA ASN A 286 0.14 2.86 1.23
C ASN A 286 -0.99 2.63 2.22
N GLY A 287 -1.00 1.47 2.88
CA GLY A 287 -1.99 1.19 3.91
C GLY A 287 -1.39 0.49 5.10
N ASP A 288 -1.80 0.96 6.27
CA ASP A 288 -1.36 0.46 7.55
C ASP A 288 -2.45 0.61 8.60
N TYR A 289 -2.63 -0.40 9.46
CA TYR A 289 -3.64 -0.39 10.53
C TYR A 289 -5.07 -0.05 10.07
N GLY A 290 -5.42 -0.41 8.81
CA GLY A 290 -6.71 -0.05 8.23
C GLY A 290 -6.82 1.42 7.79
N ILE A 291 -5.71 2.16 7.75
CA ILE A 291 -5.63 3.53 7.27
C ILE A 291 -4.76 3.54 6.02
N CYS A 292 -5.35 3.96 4.91
CA CYS A 292 -4.64 4.15 3.67
C CYS A 292 -4.33 5.62 3.40
N ALA A 293 -3.25 5.88 2.68
CA ALA A 293 -2.85 7.21 2.30
C ALA A 293 -2.14 7.26 0.96
N PHE A 294 -2.25 8.42 0.32
CA PHE A 294 -1.53 8.74 -0.90
C PHE A 294 -1.38 10.25 -1.06
N PRO A 295 -0.30 10.73 -1.72
CA PRO A 295 -0.12 12.15 -1.98
C PRO A 295 -1.09 12.68 -3.04
N LEU A 296 -1.53 13.93 -2.89
CA LEU A 296 -2.32 14.65 -3.87
C LEU A 296 -1.38 15.50 -4.74
N LEU A 297 -1.13 15.05 -5.97
CA LEU A 297 -0.12 15.65 -6.85
C LEU A 297 -0.74 16.70 -7.79
N ASP A 298 0.01 17.75 -8.14
CA ASP A 298 -0.40 18.73 -9.14
C ASP A 298 -0.40 18.11 -10.55
N HIS A 299 -1.48 18.34 -11.31
CA HIS A 299 -1.60 17.96 -12.73
C HIS A 299 -0.54 18.61 -13.62
N ARG A 300 -0.14 19.85 -13.31
CA ARG A 300 0.84 20.62 -14.09
C ARG A 300 2.27 20.34 -13.69
N ARG A 301 2.49 19.90 -12.46
CA ARG A 301 3.79 19.65 -11.85
C ARG A 301 3.74 18.31 -11.14
N TRP A 302 4.00 17.24 -11.89
CA TRP A 302 3.86 15.84 -11.44
C TRP A 302 4.65 15.47 -10.18
N ARG A 303 5.61 16.30 -9.74
CA ARG A 303 6.39 16.12 -8.49
C ARG A 303 5.93 16.99 -7.33
N THR A 304 5.09 18.00 -7.59
CA THR A 304 4.62 18.91 -6.54
C THR A 304 3.48 18.25 -5.77
N THR A 305 3.70 18.01 -4.48
CA THR A 305 2.68 17.48 -3.58
C THR A 305 1.85 18.62 -3.00
N LEU A 306 0.57 18.67 -3.32
CA LEU A 306 -0.37 19.69 -2.87
C LEU A 306 -1.02 19.35 -1.52
N GLY A 307 -0.95 18.09 -1.11
CA GLY A 307 -1.58 17.59 0.10
C GLY A 307 -1.51 16.08 0.19
N ILE A 308 -2.22 15.52 1.18
CA ILE A 308 -2.30 14.09 1.42
C ILE A 308 -3.77 13.70 1.50
N ALA A 309 -4.14 12.59 0.88
CA ALA A 309 -5.42 11.94 1.13
C ALA A 309 -5.24 10.80 2.14
N ARG A 310 -6.21 10.65 3.03
CA ARG A 310 -6.38 9.53 3.96
C ARG A 310 -7.69 8.84 3.66
N ILE A 311 -7.68 7.51 3.65
CA ILE A 311 -8.89 6.68 3.56
C ILE A 311 -8.91 5.76 4.78
N ASP A 312 -10.02 5.75 5.50
CA ASP A 312 -10.27 4.79 6.56
C ASP A 312 -11.77 4.40 6.60
N ARG A 313 -12.21 3.75 7.68
CA ARG A 313 -13.61 3.36 7.89
C ARG A 313 -14.61 4.51 7.84
N THR A 314 -14.18 5.75 8.09
CA THR A 314 -15.03 6.96 8.07
C THR A 314 -15.12 7.60 6.68
N GLY A 315 -14.33 7.12 5.71
CA GLY A 315 -14.30 7.62 4.34
C GLY A 315 -12.97 8.29 3.99
N VAL A 316 -13.02 9.22 3.04
CA VAL A 316 -11.84 9.96 2.58
C VAL A 316 -11.74 11.33 3.28
N ARG A 317 -10.53 11.70 3.69
CA ARG A 317 -10.18 13.04 4.16
C ARG A 317 -8.95 13.54 3.42
N THR A 318 -8.80 14.87 3.31
CA THR A 318 -7.63 15.48 2.70
C THR A 318 -6.98 16.50 3.63
N PHE A 319 -5.66 16.55 3.59
CA PHE A 319 -4.83 17.39 4.44
C PHE A 319 -3.90 18.23 3.58
N SER A 320 -3.67 19.49 3.95
CA SER A 320 -2.60 20.29 3.37
C SER A 320 -1.28 19.98 4.06
N LEU A 321 -0.19 20.00 3.30
CA LEU A 321 1.15 19.88 3.85
C LEU A 321 1.51 21.15 4.66
N PRO A 322 2.32 21.03 5.72
CA PRO A 322 2.83 22.20 6.43
C PRO A 322 3.79 23.03 5.56
N TYR A 323 4.38 22.39 4.54
CA TYR A 323 5.41 22.92 3.67
C TYR A 323 5.09 22.60 2.21
N PRO A 324 4.50 23.54 1.46
CA PRO A 324 4.15 23.31 0.05
C PRO A 324 5.36 23.05 -0.86
N GLU A 325 6.56 23.42 -0.43
CA GLU A 325 7.85 23.17 -1.09
C GLU A 325 8.40 21.75 -0.85
N PHE A 326 7.73 20.91 -0.07
CA PHE A 326 8.14 19.54 0.17
C PHE A 326 7.64 18.60 -0.94
N GLU A 327 8.56 17.99 -1.67
CA GLU A 327 8.27 16.99 -2.69
C GLU A 327 8.36 15.59 -2.09
N VAL A 328 7.21 14.91 -1.93
CA VAL A 328 7.17 13.53 -1.45
C VAL A 328 7.86 12.61 -2.46
N SER A 329 8.81 11.80 -2.00
CA SER A 329 9.53 10.83 -2.81
C SER A 329 8.89 9.45 -2.73
N ASN A 330 8.88 8.73 -3.87
CA ASN A 330 8.40 7.35 -4.00
C ASN A 330 6.95 7.13 -3.51
N ASP A 331 6.12 8.17 -3.49
CA ASP A 331 4.75 8.15 -2.97
C ASP A 331 4.64 7.57 -1.54
N ASN A 332 5.74 7.50 -0.78
CA ASN A 332 5.79 6.78 0.49
C ASN A 332 5.25 7.65 1.64
N VAL A 333 4.01 7.36 2.00
CA VAL A 333 3.20 8.10 2.98
C VAL A 333 2.56 7.09 3.89
N SER A 334 2.82 7.13 5.19
CA SER A 334 2.20 6.17 6.12
C SER A 334 1.67 6.84 7.37
N PHE A 335 0.49 6.42 7.82
CA PHE A 335 -0.08 6.87 9.09
C PHE A 335 0.30 5.92 10.22
N SER A 336 0.37 6.46 11.43
CA SER A 336 0.46 5.71 12.67
C SER A 336 -0.82 4.93 12.95
N LYS A 337 -0.78 4.00 13.91
CA LYS A 337 -1.93 3.14 14.33
C LYS A 337 -3.18 3.91 14.69
N ASP A 338 -2.98 4.99 15.43
CA ASP A 338 -4.03 5.88 15.90
C ASP A 338 -4.48 6.87 14.81
N GLY A 339 -3.79 6.91 13.67
CA GLY A 339 -4.02 7.86 12.58
C GLY A 339 -3.68 9.30 12.95
N CYS A 340 -2.93 9.52 14.03
CA CYS A 340 -2.59 10.84 14.55
C CYS A 340 -1.29 11.41 14.01
N TYR A 341 -0.42 10.55 13.50
CA TYR A 341 0.88 10.90 12.97
C TYR A 341 1.01 10.37 11.55
N LEU A 342 1.72 11.13 10.73
CA LEU A 342 2.00 10.80 9.34
C LEU A 342 3.50 10.89 9.11
N LEU A 343 4.08 9.85 8.51
CA LEU A 343 5.43 9.84 7.99
C LEU A 343 5.42 10.16 6.51
N LEU A 344 6.22 11.15 6.14
CA LEU A 344 6.48 11.56 4.78
C LEU A 344 7.97 11.48 4.50
N GLN A 345 8.34 10.84 3.40
CA GLN A 345 9.71 10.85 2.90
C GLN A 345 9.76 11.73 1.64
N GLY A 346 10.77 12.59 1.51
CA GLY A 346 10.81 13.54 0.40
C GLY A 346 12.02 14.45 0.38
N THR A 347 11.98 15.48 -0.46
CA THR A 347 13.05 16.46 -0.64
C THR A 347 12.49 17.88 -0.63
N TRP A 348 13.28 18.84 -0.15
CA TRP A 348 12.91 20.26 -0.19
C TRP A 348 13.26 20.86 -1.55
N SER A 349 12.30 21.47 -2.23
CA SER A 349 12.53 22.12 -3.53
C SER A 349 13.28 23.46 -3.45
N GLY A 350 13.63 23.93 -2.24
CA GLY A 350 14.21 25.27 -2.00
C GLY A 350 15.48 25.33 -1.14
N GLY A 351 16.08 24.21 -0.75
CA GLY A 351 17.31 24.19 0.06
C GLY A 351 18.59 24.16 -0.77
N GLU A 352 19.68 24.76 -0.26
CA GLU A 352 21.02 24.78 -0.90
C GLU A 352 21.66 23.38 -1.03
N VAL A 353 21.18 22.39 -0.27
CA VAL A 353 21.69 21.01 -0.33
C VAL A 353 20.71 20.15 -1.11
N SER A 354 20.87 20.14 -2.44
CA SER A 354 20.16 19.20 -3.30
C SER A 354 20.59 17.76 -2.95
N GLY A 355 19.62 16.88 -2.68
CA GLY A 355 19.85 15.43 -2.60
C GLY A 355 19.69 14.76 -1.24
N ASN A 356 19.47 15.49 -0.14
CA ASN A 356 19.16 14.85 1.14
C ASN A 356 17.68 14.50 1.20
N THR A 357 17.38 13.20 1.37
CA THR A 357 16.02 12.73 1.64
C THR A 357 15.69 13.03 3.09
N HIS A 358 14.61 13.76 3.31
CA HIS A 358 14.10 14.11 4.63
C HIS A 358 12.92 13.22 4.97
N LEU A 359 12.90 12.77 6.22
CA LEU A 359 11.75 12.18 6.86
C LEU A 359 11.04 13.26 7.68
N LEU A 360 9.74 13.44 7.48
CA LEU A 360 8.90 14.29 8.30
C LEU A 360 7.90 13.43 9.07
N ALA A 361 7.84 13.61 10.38
CA ALA A 361 6.70 13.20 11.18
C ALA A 361 5.81 14.43 11.41
N VAL A 362 4.56 14.33 10.97
CA VAL A 362 3.58 15.42 11.11
C VAL A 362 2.35 14.95 11.87
N GLN A 363 1.77 15.84 12.66
CA GLN A 363 0.57 15.58 13.44
C GLN A 363 -0.70 15.96 12.69
N VAL A 364 -1.71 15.11 12.80
CA VAL A 364 -3.09 15.38 12.39
C VAL A 364 -3.75 16.30 13.43
N PRO A 365 -4.34 17.44 13.03
CA PRO A 365 -4.85 18.45 13.97
C PRO A 365 -5.87 17.93 14.99
N GLU A 366 -6.72 16.97 14.60
CA GLU A 366 -7.72 16.40 15.50
C GLU A 366 -7.12 15.65 16.70
N CYS A 367 -5.82 15.33 16.65
CA CYS A 367 -5.10 14.63 17.70
C CYS A 367 -4.28 15.54 18.63
N SER A 368 -4.26 16.85 18.38
CA SER A 368 -3.63 17.82 19.28
C SER A 368 -4.58 18.12 20.45
N ARG A 369 -4.53 17.29 21.50
CA ARG A 369 -5.22 17.56 22.78
C ARG A 369 -4.26 18.03 23.85
#